data_AF-A0AAP9HFE4-F1
#
_entry.id   AF-A0AAP9HFE4-F1
#
_cell.length_a   1.000
_cell.length_b   1.000
_cell.length_c   1.000
_cell.angle_alpha   90.00
_cell.angle_beta   90.00
_cell.angle_gamma   90.00
#
_symmetry.space_group_name_H-M   'P 1'
#
loop_
_entity.id
_entity.type
_entity.pdbx_description
1 polymer ?
#
loop_
_entity_poly.entity_id
_entity_poly.type
_entity_poly.pdbx_seq_one_letter_code
_entity_poly.pdbx_strand_id
1 'polypeptide(L)'
;MTKSFRPLVILTFCLALLVSLATTTLQQTQAATVPTTVDVVLHKLLFKDTLPTQQANNGTTKPDFSQADVPLNGVTFTVYDVTADFWQLVSKNGGVIEAAQTTLSQDSYQPASSSLIAQVVTAGQGEAYFGDLPLRQGQHAAVYLFKETAAPKNIEASQNLVVVMSSNLQHGNQSRIDLFPKNKMVSRHTDVPKKVPKKTRQLLPQTGDTVAAWLSMLGLIIFATVLAFNIKNQKLISGRDKNEKDNCQESADINQHDPNDITDGSRV
;
A
#
# COMPACT_ATOMS: atom_id res chain seq x y z
N MET A 1 97.65 -11.40 25.85
CA MET A 1 96.90 -10.71 24.78
C MET A 1 95.40 -10.81 25.07
N THR A 2 94.79 -9.82 25.72
CA THR A 2 93.33 -9.82 26.02
C THR A 2 92.82 -8.38 26.15
N LYS A 3 92.47 -7.70 25.04
CA LYS A 3 91.84 -6.37 25.11
C LYS A 3 90.79 -6.03 24.03
N SER A 4 90.21 -7.00 23.32
CA SER A 4 89.20 -6.70 22.28
C SER A 4 87.84 -7.39 22.43
N PHE A 5 87.62 -8.25 23.44
CA PHE A 5 86.39 -9.06 23.51
C PHE A 5 85.15 -8.34 24.08
N ARG A 6 85.31 -7.25 24.82
CA ARG A 6 84.18 -6.55 25.47
C ARG A 6 83.31 -5.69 24.53
N PRO A 7 83.86 -4.91 23.56
CA PRO A 7 83.02 -4.12 22.66
C PRO A 7 82.31 -4.97 21.60
N LEU A 8 82.87 -6.13 21.22
CA LEU A 8 82.28 -7.01 20.21
C LEU A 8 80.99 -7.67 20.72
N VAL A 9 80.97 -8.11 21.99
CA VAL A 9 79.79 -8.74 22.61
C VAL A 9 78.64 -7.75 22.80
N ILE A 10 78.94 -6.50 23.16
CA ILE A 10 77.93 -5.43 23.33
C ILE A 10 77.33 -5.05 21.97
N LEU A 11 78.14 -4.95 20.91
CA LEU A 11 77.65 -4.65 19.57
C LEU A 11 76.74 -5.74 19.02
N THR A 12 77.07 -7.02 19.25
CA THR A 12 76.21 -8.15 18.85
C THR A 12 74.91 -8.20 19.64
N PHE A 13 74.92 -7.82 20.93
CA PHE A 13 73.71 -7.80 21.75
C PHE A 13 72.77 -6.65 21.35
N CYS A 14 73.32 -5.47 21.04
CA CYS A 14 72.54 -4.34 20.52
C CYS A 14 71.96 -4.60 19.13
N LEU A 15 72.70 -5.30 18.25
CA LEU A 15 72.21 -5.66 16.92
C LEU A 15 71.11 -6.72 16.98
N ALA A 16 71.22 -7.70 17.87
CA ALA A 16 70.16 -8.69 18.12
C ALA A 16 68.89 -8.05 18.69
N LEU A 17 69.03 -7.04 19.56
CA LEU A 17 67.89 -6.28 20.10
C LEU A 17 67.18 -5.46 19.00
N LEU A 18 67.93 -4.85 18.08
CA LEU A 18 67.39 -4.08 16.96
C LEU A 18 66.67 -4.96 15.91
N VAL A 19 67.14 -6.19 15.69
CA VAL A 19 66.46 -7.15 14.79
C VAL A 19 65.17 -7.68 15.42
N SER A 20 65.11 -7.85 16.75
CA SER A 20 63.88 -8.28 17.45
C SER A 20 62.77 -7.23 17.50
N LEU A 21 63.09 -5.95 17.33
CA LEU A 21 62.10 -4.86 17.24
C LEU A 21 61.51 -4.67 15.84
N ALA A 22 62.10 -5.30 14.81
CA ALA A 22 61.63 -5.17 13.42
C ALA A 22 60.56 -6.19 13.02
N THR A 23 60.22 -7.15 13.88
CA THR A 23 59.19 -8.18 13.62
C THR A 23 57.85 -7.87 14.28
N THR A 24 57.48 -6.60 14.44
CA THR A 24 56.08 -6.25 14.71
C THR A 24 55.29 -6.54 13.45
N THR A 25 54.72 -7.74 13.39
CA THR A 25 53.70 -8.11 12.40
C THR A 25 52.64 -7.01 12.42
N LEU A 26 52.54 -6.25 11.33
CA LEU A 26 51.41 -5.37 11.09
C LEU A 26 50.16 -6.26 11.05
N GLN A 27 49.46 -6.38 12.17
CA GLN A 27 48.10 -6.89 12.17
C GLN A 27 47.30 -5.89 11.36
N GLN A 28 47.08 -6.21 10.08
CA GLN A 28 46.06 -5.55 9.29
C GLN A 28 44.73 -5.87 9.96
N THR A 29 44.20 -4.93 10.74
CA THR A 29 42.82 -4.95 11.21
C THR A 29 41.94 -4.83 9.97
N GLN A 30 41.42 -5.95 9.48
CA GLN A 30 40.33 -5.92 8.52
C GLN A 30 39.14 -5.27 9.22
N ALA A 31 38.75 -4.09 8.76
CA ALA A 31 37.50 -3.47 9.19
C ALA A 31 36.37 -4.46 8.87
N ALA A 32 35.57 -4.82 9.86
CA ALA A 32 34.38 -5.64 9.63
C ALA A 32 33.48 -4.92 8.61
N THR A 33 33.19 -5.56 7.48
CA THR A 33 32.26 -5.03 6.49
C THR A 33 30.87 -4.99 7.12
N VAL A 34 30.36 -3.78 7.37
CA VAL A 34 28.98 -3.58 7.81
C VAL A 34 28.07 -3.97 6.63
N PRO A 35 27.09 -4.86 6.81
CA PRO A 35 26.18 -5.22 5.74
C PRO A 35 25.43 -3.99 5.26
N THR A 36 25.29 -3.84 3.94
CA THR A 36 24.52 -2.76 3.30
C THR A 36 23.13 -3.21 2.85
N THR A 37 22.88 -4.51 2.88
CA THR A 37 21.65 -5.16 2.47
C THR A 37 21.17 -6.15 3.52
N VAL A 38 19.90 -6.56 3.40
CA VAL A 38 19.26 -7.55 4.25
C VAL A 38 18.32 -8.43 3.43
N ASP A 39 18.26 -9.70 3.77
CA ASP A 39 17.28 -10.64 3.27
C ASP A 39 16.02 -10.60 4.14
N VAL A 40 14.85 -10.66 3.53
CA VAL A 40 13.58 -10.78 4.25
C VAL A 40 12.89 -12.06 3.84
N VAL A 41 12.52 -12.87 4.84
CA VAL A 41 11.77 -14.11 4.63
C VAL A 41 10.41 -13.99 5.31
N LEU A 42 9.36 -14.11 4.50
CA LEU A 42 7.99 -14.18 5.00
C LEU A 42 7.61 -15.64 5.20
N HIS A 43 7.20 -15.99 6.42
CA HIS A 43 6.65 -17.28 6.81
C HIS A 43 5.14 -17.16 6.89
N LYS A 44 4.46 -17.46 5.79
CA LYS A 44 3.04 -17.28 5.65
C LYS A 44 2.26 -18.33 6.44
N LEU A 45 1.48 -17.86 7.41
CA LEU A 45 0.71 -18.73 8.30
C LEU A 45 -0.79 -18.66 8.01
N LEU A 46 -1.47 -19.81 8.04
CA LEU A 46 -2.92 -19.92 7.99
C LEU A 46 -3.47 -20.37 9.35
N PHE A 47 -4.47 -19.64 9.82
CA PHE A 47 -5.28 -19.98 10.98
C PHE A 47 -6.70 -20.36 10.54
N LYS A 48 -7.24 -21.44 11.10
CA LYS A 48 -8.55 -21.97 10.68
C LYS A 48 -9.72 -21.14 11.19
N ASP A 49 -9.69 -20.75 12.46
CA ASP A 49 -10.87 -20.19 13.13
C ASP A 49 -10.76 -18.69 13.40
N THR A 50 -9.70 -18.28 14.10
CA THR A 50 -9.46 -16.88 14.49
C THR A 50 -8.01 -16.53 14.27
N LEU A 51 -7.74 -15.28 13.88
CA LEU A 51 -6.38 -14.76 13.98
C LEU A 51 -6.01 -14.65 15.47
N PRO A 52 -4.77 -14.96 15.84
CA PRO A 52 -4.32 -14.74 17.21
C PRO A 52 -4.34 -13.23 17.51
N THR A 53 -4.32 -12.88 18.80
CA THR A 53 -4.14 -11.47 19.19
C THR A 53 -2.89 -10.89 18.52
N GLN A 54 -2.93 -9.59 18.27
CA GLN A 54 -1.84 -8.92 17.56
C GLN A 54 -0.56 -9.03 18.40
N GLN A 55 0.36 -9.85 17.90
CA GLN A 55 1.71 -10.02 18.43
C GLN A 55 2.68 -9.46 17.41
N ALA A 56 3.64 -8.66 17.89
CA ALA A 56 4.63 -8.01 17.04
C ALA A 56 5.56 -9.03 16.37
N ASN A 57 5.92 -8.78 15.12
CA ASN A 57 7.05 -9.46 14.48
C ASN A 57 8.34 -8.84 15.01
N ASN A 58 9.19 -9.62 15.67
CA ASN A 58 10.50 -9.17 16.16
C ASN A 58 11.61 -9.31 15.10
N GLY A 59 11.28 -9.82 13.91
CA GLY A 59 12.22 -9.99 12.80
C GLY A 59 13.17 -11.18 12.92
N THR A 60 12.98 -12.08 13.89
CA THR A 60 13.90 -13.22 14.11
C THR A 60 13.15 -14.53 14.35
N THR A 61 12.29 -14.58 15.37
CA THR A 61 11.66 -15.81 15.84
C THR A 61 10.16 -15.74 15.68
N LYS A 62 9.55 -16.86 15.28
CA LYS A 62 8.10 -17.00 15.25
C LYS A 62 7.50 -16.69 16.63
N PRO A 63 6.57 -15.73 16.75
CA PRO A 63 5.87 -15.50 18.01
C PRO A 63 5.06 -16.74 18.44
N ASP A 64 4.95 -16.96 19.75
CA ASP A 64 4.05 -17.99 20.28
C ASP A 64 2.60 -17.49 20.24
N PHE A 65 1.83 -17.97 19.25
CA PHE A 65 0.43 -17.59 19.06
C PHE A 65 -0.53 -18.31 20.01
N SER A 66 -0.06 -19.28 20.79
CA SER A 66 -0.90 -20.12 21.67
C SER A 66 -2.08 -20.80 20.96
N GLN A 67 -1.98 -20.98 19.64
CA GLN A 67 -2.96 -21.66 18.80
C GLN A 67 -2.27 -22.28 17.57
N ALA A 68 -2.89 -23.30 16.99
CA ALA A 68 -2.31 -24.00 15.84
C ALA A 68 -2.36 -23.15 14.56
N ASP A 69 -1.24 -23.14 13.84
CA ASP A 69 -1.10 -22.61 12.50
C ASP A 69 -0.50 -23.65 11.57
N VAL A 70 -0.70 -23.44 10.27
CA VAL A 70 -0.03 -24.22 9.23
C VAL A 70 0.59 -23.30 8.20
N PRO A 71 1.71 -23.71 7.57
CA PRO A 71 2.23 -23.04 6.38
C PRO A 71 1.17 -22.84 5.29
N LEU A 72 1.18 -21.68 4.65
CA LEU A 72 0.28 -21.35 3.55
C LEU A 72 1.07 -21.02 2.28
N ASN A 73 0.93 -21.87 1.28
CA ASN A 73 1.53 -21.70 -0.05
C ASN A 73 0.53 -21.05 -1.03
N GLY A 74 1.04 -20.51 -2.13
CA GLY A 74 0.23 -19.95 -3.23
C GLY A 74 -0.27 -18.53 -3.00
N VAL A 75 0.17 -17.86 -1.93
CA VAL A 75 -0.02 -16.42 -1.70
C VAL A 75 1.10 -15.65 -2.39
N THR A 76 0.75 -14.63 -3.18
CA THR A 76 1.70 -13.70 -3.82
C THR A 76 1.89 -12.49 -2.94
N PHE A 77 3.15 -12.24 -2.56
CA PHE A 77 3.57 -10.98 -1.97
C PHE A 77 4.27 -10.11 -3.01
N THR A 78 3.93 -8.83 -3.01
CA THR A 78 4.70 -7.79 -3.69
C THR A 78 5.39 -6.93 -2.65
N VAL A 79 6.69 -6.70 -2.83
CA VAL A 79 7.47 -5.77 -2.00
C VAL A 79 7.67 -4.44 -2.73
N TYR A 80 7.46 -3.35 -2.01
CA TYR A 80 7.58 -1.98 -2.52
C TYR A 80 8.55 -1.16 -1.65
N ASP A 81 9.33 -0.29 -2.29
CA ASP A 81 10.09 0.76 -1.61
C ASP A 81 9.18 1.96 -1.29
N VAL A 82 8.78 2.09 -0.03
CA VAL A 82 7.89 3.17 0.43
C VAL A 82 8.64 4.20 1.27
N THR A 83 9.97 4.24 1.17
CA THR A 83 10.81 5.11 2.01
C THR A 83 10.41 6.59 1.87
N ALA A 84 10.22 7.09 0.64
CA ALA A 84 9.85 8.48 0.41
C ALA A 84 8.51 8.84 1.07
N ASP A 85 7.47 8.04 0.82
CA ASP A 85 6.12 8.23 1.39
C ASP A 85 6.16 8.16 2.92
N PHE A 86 6.90 7.18 3.45
CA PHE A 86 7.06 6.99 4.88
C PHE A 86 7.66 8.22 5.56
N TRP A 87 8.82 8.70 5.10
CA TRP A 87 9.49 9.83 5.72
C TRP A 87 8.72 11.14 5.52
N GLN A 88 7.98 11.28 4.42
CA GLN A 88 7.06 12.40 4.25
C GLN A 88 5.92 12.36 5.29
N LEU A 89 5.34 11.18 5.57
CA LEU A 89 4.31 11.03 6.61
C LEU A 89 4.87 11.32 8.00
N VAL A 90 6.08 10.84 8.31
CA VAL A 90 6.77 11.13 9.58
C VAL A 90 6.94 12.63 9.76
N SER A 91 7.46 13.35 8.75
CA SER A 91 7.60 14.80 8.83
C SER A 91 6.27 15.53 8.98
N LYS A 92 5.22 15.12 8.25
CA LYS A 92 3.88 15.70 8.36
C LYS A 92 3.24 15.49 9.74
N ASN A 93 3.54 14.36 10.37
CA ASN A 93 3.00 13.98 11.68
C ASN A 93 3.92 14.37 12.84
N GLY A 94 4.77 15.39 12.68
CA GLY A 94 5.61 15.91 13.77
C GLY A 94 6.71 14.96 14.24
N GLY A 95 7.13 14.01 13.41
CA GLY A 95 8.18 13.03 13.73
C GLY A 95 7.66 11.69 14.26
N VAL A 96 6.35 11.46 14.29
CA VAL A 96 5.75 10.22 14.83
C VAL A 96 5.85 9.08 13.80
N ILE A 97 6.73 8.12 14.06
CA ILE A 97 7.01 6.94 13.21
C ILE A 97 5.80 6.01 13.16
N GLU A 98 5.14 5.78 14.29
CA GLU A 98 4.03 4.83 14.43
C GLU A 98 2.82 5.26 13.59
N ALA A 99 2.59 6.56 13.46
CA ALA A 99 1.51 7.11 12.63
C ALA A 99 1.76 6.83 11.14
N ALA A 100 3.01 6.97 10.68
CA ALA A 100 3.39 6.65 9.31
C ALA A 100 3.28 5.15 9.04
N GLN A 101 3.78 4.29 9.94
CA GLN A 101 3.63 2.84 9.81
C GLN A 101 2.16 2.42 9.77
N THR A 102 1.33 2.96 10.67
CA THR A 102 -0.11 2.66 10.74
C THR A 102 -0.84 3.06 9.45
N THR A 103 -0.45 4.19 8.85
CA THR A 103 -1.03 4.67 7.58
C THR A 103 -0.67 3.74 6.44
N LEU A 104 0.61 3.38 6.30
CA LEU A 104 1.09 2.51 5.22
C LEU A 104 0.64 1.05 5.39
N SER A 105 0.32 0.61 6.61
CA SER A 105 -0.17 -0.73 6.89
C SER A 105 -1.68 -0.91 6.63
N GLN A 106 -2.41 0.15 6.24
CA GLN A 106 -3.82 0.02 5.88
C GLN A 106 -3.98 -0.64 4.51
N ASP A 107 -5.00 -1.47 4.33
CA ASP A 107 -5.30 -2.14 3.06
C ASP A 107 -5.61 -1.14 1.93
N SER A 108 -6.17 0.02 2.29
CA SER A 108 -6.50 1.12 1.39
C SER A 108 -5.28 1.83 0.82
N TYR A 109 -4.11 1.72 1.47
CA TYR A 109 -2.88 2.30 0.93
C TYR A 109 -2.46 1.54 -0.33
N GLN A 110 -2.23 2.30 -1.41
CA GLN A 110 -1.75 1.79 -2.69
C GLN A 110 -0.40 2.42 -2.99
N PRO A 111 0.70 1.65 -2.95
CA PRO A 111 2.01 2.15 -3.34
C PRO A 111 2.04 2.48 -4.82
N ALA A 112 2.87 3.44 -5.21
CA ALA A 112 3.09 3.75 -6.62
C ALA A 112 3.67 2.54 -7.37
N SER A 113 3.23 2.29 -8.60
CA SER A 113 3.77 1.16 -9.39
C SER A 113 5.28 1.25 -9.61
N SER A 114 5.84 2.46 -9.61
CA SER A 114 7.28 2.70 -9.74
C SER A 114 8.11 2.28 -8.53
N SER A 115 7.48 2.03 -7.37
CA SER A 115 8.18 1.54 -6.18
C SER A 115 8.19 0.02 -6.05
N LEU A 116 7.58 -0.71 -7.00
CA LEU A 116 7.62 -2.18 -7.01
C LEU A 116 9.06 -2.66 -7.17
N ILE A 117 9.49 -3.54 -6.28
CA ILE A 117 10.81 -4.17 -6.34
C ILE A 117 10.70 -5.59 -6.88
N ALA A 118 9.83 -6.41 -6.28
CA ALA A 118 9.69 -7.82 -6.64
C ALA A 118 8.33 -8.40 -6.26
N GLN A 119 8.00 -9.54 -6.87
CA GLN A 119 6.86 -10.39 -6.54
C GLN A 119 7.32 -11.83 -6.30
N VAL A 120 6.85 -12.43 -5.22
CA VAL A 120 7.20 -13.81 -4.85
C VAL A 120 5.96 -14.55 -4.37
N VAL A 121 5.80 -15.78 -4.85
CA VAL A 121 4.73 -16.69 -4.42
C VAL A 121 5.26 -17.60 -3.32
N THR A 122 4.51 -17.69 -2.23
CA THR A 122 4.84 -18.56 -1.09
C THR A 122 4.85 -20.03 -1.47
N ALA A 123 5.89 -20.75 -1.05
CA ALA A 123 6.09 -22.17 -1.36
C ALA A 123 6.72 -22.93 -0.20
N GLY A 124 6.70 -24.27 -0.27
CA GLY A 124 7.31 -25.14 0.74
C GLY A 124 6.68 -24.95 2.13
N GLN A 125 7.43 -24.34 3.04
CA GLN A 125 7.00 -24.01 4.40
C GLN A 125 6.23 -22.67 4.48
N GLY A 126 5.52 -22.29 3.40
CA GLY A 126 4.82 -21.01 3.32
C GLY A 126 5.76 -19.83 3.12
N GLU A 127 6.95 -20.06 2.56
CA GLU A 127 8.02 -19.07 2.52
C GLU A 127 8.00 -18.23 1.25
N ALA A 128 8.21 -16.93 1.40
CA ALA A 128 8.56 -16.01 0.31
C ALA A 128 9.86 -15.27 0.67
N TYR A 129 10.88 -15.41 -0.17
CA TYR A 129 12.22 -14.86 0.03
C TYR A 129 12.45 -13.59 -0.80
N PHE A 130 12.87 -12.51 -0.16
CA PHE A 130 13.27 -11.25 -0.79
C PHE A 130 14.71 -10.93 -0.40
N GLY A 131 15.64 -11.17 -1.31
CA GLY A 131 17.07 -10.99 -1.05
C GLY A 131 17.57 -9.57 -1.29
N ASP A 132 18.70 -9.25 -0.67
CA ASP A 132 19.52 -8.07 -0.99
C ASP A 132 18.78 -6.72 -0.91
N LEU A 133 17.80 -6.58 -0.02
CA LEU A 133 17.10 -5.30 0.16
C LEU A 133 18.04 -4.27 0.80
N PRO A 134 18.25 -3.09 0.18
CA PRO A 134 19.08 -2.04 0.77
C PRO A 134 18.64 -1.63 2.18
N LEU A 135 19.58 -1.44 3.10
CA LEU A 135 19.26 -0.92 4.44
C LEU A 135 18.98 0.58 4.45
N ARG A 136 19.38 1.31 3.39
CA ARG A 136 19.22 2.75 3.27
C ARG A 136 18.80 3.16 1.87
N GLN A 137 18.08 4.26 1.79
CA GLN A 137 17.86 5.00 0.55
C GLN A 137 18.28 6.45 0.78
N GLY A 138 19.43 6.82 0.20
CA GLY A 138 20.07 8.10 0.48
C GLY A 138 20.38 8.29 1.97
N GLN A 139 19.89 9.39 2.54
CA GLN A 139 20.13 9.72 3.95
C GLN A 139 19.17 9.03 4.92
N HIS A 140 18.14 8.36 4.41
CA HIS A 140 17.13 7.71 5.24
C HIS A 140 17.36 6.20 5.34
N ALA A 141 16.90 5.64 6.46
CA ALA A 141 16.65 4.21 6.55
C ALA A 141 15.61 3.82 5.50
N ALA A 142 15.87 2.74 4.76
CA ALA A 142 14.93 2.22 3.77
C ALA A 142 13.67 1.68 4.46
N VAL A 143 12.53 1.77 3.79
CA VAL A 143 11.24 1.29 4.31
C VAL A 143 10.55 0.46 3.24
N TYR A 144 10.20 -0.76 3.60
CA TYR A 144 9.59 -1.71 2.69
C TYR A 144 8.17 -2.07 3.11
N LEU A 145 7.26 -2.02 2.15
CA LEU A 145 5.90 -2.53 2.28
C LEU A 145 5.81 -3.89 1.62
N PHE A 146 5.44 -4.92 2.39
CA PHE A 146 5.09 -6.24 1.87
C PHE A 146 3.56 -6.36 1.86
N LYS A 147 3.00 -6.46 0.66
CA LYS A 147 1.56 -6.50 0.43
C LYS A 147 1.15 -7.80 -0.25
N GLU A 148 0.12 -8.46 0.27
CA GLU A 148 -0.53 -9.57 -0.44
C GLU A 148 -1.28 -9.03 -1.65
N THR A 149 -0.93 -9.52 -2.83
CA THR A 149 -1.57 -9.09 -4.09
C THR A 149 -2.38 -10.19 -4.76
N ALA A 150 -2.17 -11.44 -4.35
CA ALA A 150 -3.03 -12.57 -4.71
C ALA A 150 -2.99 -13.65 -3.62
N ALA A 151 -4.09 -14.37 -3.45
CA ALA A 151 -4.19 -15.48 -2.51
C ALA A 151 -5.09 -16.59 -3.09
N PRO A 152 -4.95 -17.84 -2.59
CA PRO A 152 -5.89 -18.91 -2.89
C PRO A 152 -7.32 -18.56 -2.44
N LYS A 153 -8.33 -19.23 -3.03
CA LYS A 153 -9.74 -19.02 -2.65
C LYS A 153 -9.99 -19.34 -1.17
N ASN A 154 -10.98 -18.66 -0.58
CA ASN A 154 -11.43 -18.83 0.81
C ASN A 154 -10.38 -18.43 1.86
N ILE A 155 -9.51 -17.49 1.51
CA ILE A 155 -8.52 -16.91 2.41
C ILE A 155 -8.83 -15.42 2.55
N GLU A 156 -8.92 -14.93 3.78
CA GLU A 156 -8.98 -13.50 4.07
C GLU A 156 -7.57 -12.91 3.94
N ALA A 157 -7.43 -11.73 3.35
CA ALA A 157 -6.14 -11.07 3.13
C ALA A 157 -5.47 -10.70 4.46
N SER A 158 -4.14 -10.75 4.51
CA SER A 158 -3.37 -10.25 5.66
C SER A 158 -3.29 -8.72 5.67
N GLN A 159 -3.12 -8.16 6.86
CA GLN A 159 -2.63 -6.79 7.00
C GLN A 159 -1.26 -6.61 6.32
N ASN A 160 -1.09 -5.49 5.63
CA ASN A 160 0.17 -5.03 5.07
C ASN A 160 1.29 -4.95 6.12
N LEU A 161 2.48 -5.46 5.80
CA LEU A 161 3.64 -5.35 6.67
C LEU A 161 4.55 -4.21 6.23
N VAL A 162 4.86 -3.29 7.15
CA VAL A 162 5.75 -2.14 6.90
C VAL A 162 7.00 -2.29 7.76
N VAL A 163 8.15 -2.48 7.10
CA VAL A 163 9.44 -2.72 7.76
C VAL A 163 10.32 -1.49 7.58
N VAL A 164 10.64 -0.81 8.67
CA VAL A 164 11.62 0.29 8.70
C VAL A 164 12.98 -0.32 8.99
N MET A 165 13.92 -0.18 8.07
CA MET A 165 15.25 -0.75 8.22
C MET A 165 16.05 0.02 9.28
N SER A 166 16.61 -0.68 10.25
CA SER A 166 17.51 -0.07 11.23
C SER A 166 18.94 -0.11 10.71
N SER A 167 19.68 0.99 10.88
CA SER A 167 21.14 1.01 10.69
C SER A 167 21.91 0.32 11.82
N ASN A 168 21.22 0.06 12.94
CA ASN A 168 21.73 -0.58 14.14
C ASN A 168 21.19 -2.01 14.20
N LEU A 169 21.59 -2.86 13.26
CA LEU A 169 21.51 -4.31 13.43
C LEU A 169 22.56 -4.68 14.48
N GLN A 170 22.25 -4.43 15.76
CA GLN A 170 23.15 -4.48 16.93
C GLN A 170 23.48 -5.91 17.40
N HIS A 171 23.57 -6.83 16.45
CA HIS A 171 24.31 -8.06 16.56
C HIS A 171 24.92 -8.23 15.17
N GLY A 172 26.24 -8.33 15.06
CA GLY A 172 26.98 -8.27 13.78
C GLY A 172 26.69 -9.37 12.74
N ASN A 173 25.47 -9.90 12.65
CA ASN A 173 25.05 -11.06 11.86
C ASN A 173 23.59 -11.03 11.35
N GLN A 174 22.76 -10.01 11.59
CA GLN A 174 21.39 -10.03 11.02
C GLN A 174 21.36 -9.55 9.56
N SER A 175 21.93 -10.36 8.67
CA SER A 175 21.70 -10.28 7.22
C SER A 175 20.28 -10.73 6.84
N ARG A 176 19.43 -11.07 7.81
CA ARG A 176 18.11 -11.66 7.60
C ARG A 176 17.07 -11.16 8.61
N ILE A 177 15.85 -10.95 8.12
CA ILE A 177 14.65 -10.63 8.89
C ILE A 177 13.58 -11.69 8.57
N ASP A 178 13.05 -12.32 9.61
CA ASP A 178 11.97 -13.31 9.50
C ASP A 178 10.65 -12.70 10.00
N LEU A 179 9.63 -12.69 9.13
CA LEU A 179 8.29 -12.13 9.43
C LEU A 179 7.22 -13.20 9.27
N PHE A 180 6.14 -13.09 10.03
CA PHE A 180 5.09 -14.10 10.12
C PHE A 180 3.70 -13.51 9.78
N PRO A 181 3.46 -13.10 8.51
CA PRO A 181 2.14 -12.63 8.08
C PRO A 181 1.08 -13.73 8.20
N LYS A 182 -0.11 -13.34 8.64
CA LYS A 182 -1.17 -14.25 9.10
C LYS A 182 -2.40 -14.09 8.23
N ASN A 183 -2.98 -15.20 7.78
CA ASN A 183 -4.29 -15.20 7.14
C ASN A 183 -5.23 -16.09 7.92
N LYS A 184 -6.51 -15.80 7.77
CA LYS A 184 -7.59 -16.59 8.30
C LYS A 184 -8.32 -17.27 7.15
N MET A 185 -8.73 -18.51 7.38
CA MET A 185 -9.63 -19.20 6.47
C MET A 185 -11.02 -18.54 6.55
N VAL A 186 -11.59 -18.20 5.39
CA VAL A 186 -12.99 -17.79 5.34
C VAL A 186 -13.82 -19.03 5.65
N SER A 187 -14.42 -19.08 6.83
CA SER A 187 -15.42 -20.10 7.15
C SER A 187 -16.55 -19.95 6.15
N ARG A 188 -16.70 -20.93 5.25
CA ARG A 188 -17.98 -21.11 4.58
C ARG A 188 -18.98 -21.33 5.69
N HIS A 189 -19.88 -20.38 5.93
CA HIS A 189 -21.14 -20.75 6.54
C HIS A 189 -21.63 -21.94 5.73
N THR A 190 -21.69 -23.12 6.36
CA THR A 190 -22.61 -24.14 5.88
C THR A 190 -23.92 -23.40 5.73
N ASP A 191 -24.37 -23.23 4.50
CA ASP A 191 -25.78 -23.00 4.23
C ASP A 191 -26.48 -24.13 4.97
N VAL A 192 -26.96 -23.85 6.19
CA VAL A 192 -27.90 -24.73 6.84
C VAL A 192 -29.00 -24.85 5.80
N PRO A 193 -29.26 -26.04 5.23
CA PRO A 193 -30.32 -26.16 4.25
C PRO A 193 -31.56 -25.66 4.95
N LYS A 194 -32.09 -24.51 4.53
CA LYS A 194 -33.35 -23.98 5.06
C LYS A 194 -34.30 -25.16 4.97
N LYS A 195 -34.72 -25.70 6.12
CA LYS A 195 -35.68 -26.81 6.17
C LYS A 195 -36.85 -26.37 5.32
N VAL A 196 -37.00 -26.98 4.14
CA VAL A 196 -38.16 -26.78 3.29
C VAL A 196 -39.34 -27.27 4.12
N PRO A 197 -40.32 -26.42 4.48
CA PRO A 197 -41.48 -26.90 5.20
C PRO A 197 -42.18 -27.97 4.33
N LYS A 198 -42.45 -29.13 4.94
CA LYS A 198 -43.19 -30.23 4.31
C LYS A 198 -44.49 -29.65 3.72
N LYS A 199 -44.64 -29.76 2.41
CA LYS A 199 -45.86 -29.42 1.68
C LYS A 199 -46.96 -30.40 2.08
N THR A 200 -47.83 -30.00 3.01
CA THR A 200 -49.13 -30.65 3.19
C THR A 200 -49.88 -30.52 1.87
N ARG A 201 -50.34 -31.65 1.30
CA ARG A 201 -51.15 -31.67 0.07
C ARG A 201 -52.38 -30.79 0.27
N GLN A 202 -52.38 -29.60 -0.32
CA GLN A 202 -53.62 -28.90 -0.66
C GLN A 202 -53.97 -29.28 -2.11
N LEU A 203 -55.20 -29.78 -2.27
CA LEU A 203 -55.83 -30.11 -3.54
C LEU A 203 -55.89 -28.85 -4.42
N LEU A 204 -55.54 -28.99 -5.71
CA LEU A 204 -55.72 -27.92 -6.68
C LEU A 204 -57.21 -27.66 -6.93
N PRO A 205 -57.63 -26.39 -7.01
CA PRO A 205 -58.52 -25.96 -8.07
C PRO A 205 -57.73 -25.24 -9.17
N GLN A 206 -58.21 -25.46 -10.39
CA GLN A 206 -57.63 -25.00 -11.65
C GLN A 206 -58.02 -23.56 -12.01
N THR A 207 -57.10 -22.97 -12.78
CA THR A 207 -57.23 -21.91 -13.80
C THR A 207 -57.55 -20.48 -13.40
N GLY A 208 -56.73 -19.58 -13.97
CA GLY A 208 -57.10 -18.21 -14.29
C GLY A 208 -56.74 -17.18 -13.23
N ASP A 209 -56.04 -16.15 -13.69
CA ASP A 209 -55.93 -14.82 -13.08
C ASP A 209 -54.93 -14.58 -11.92
N THR A 210 -54.04 -13.63 -12.23
CA THR A 210 -53.23 -12.76 -11.33
C THR A 210 -51.75 -13.12 -11.08
N VAL A 211 -50.98 -13.22 -12.17
CA VAL A 211 -49.54 -12.87 -12.14
C VAL A 211 -49.23 -11.75 -13.14
N ALA A 212 -49.76 -10.53 -12.93
CA ALA A 212 -49.35 -9.35 -13.74
C ALA A 212 -49.74 -7.97 -13.17
N ALA A 213 -49.94 -7.79 -11.86
CA ALA A 213 -50.48 -6.51 -11.35
C ALA A 213 -49.51 -5.62 -10.54
N TRP A 214 -48.29 -6.06 -10.18
CA TRP A 214 -47.38 -5.24 -9.34
C TRP A 214 -46.05 -4.85 -10.00
N LEU A 215 -45.74 -5.35 -11.20
CA LEU A 215 -44.55 -4.94 -11.96
C LEU A 215 -44.83 -3.85 -13.02
N SER A 216 -46.09 -3.59 -13.36
CA SER A 216 -46.46 -2.52 -14.32
C SER A 216 -46.64 -1.15 -13.66
N MET A 217 -46.80 -1.06 -12.33
CA MET A 217 -47.03 0.20 -11.62
C MET A 217 -45.75 0.99 -11.33
N LEU A 218 -44.60 0.34 -11.13
CA LEU A 218 -43.33 1.05 -10.90
C LEU A 218 -42.66 1.52 -12.21
N GLY A 219 -42.85 0.80 -13.32
CA GLY A 219 -42.33 1.19 -14.63
C GLY A 219 -43.01 2.43 -15.23
N LEU A 220 -44.32 2.61 -14.98
CA LEU A 220 -45.11 3.72 -15.52
C LEU A 220 -44.81 5.05 -14.78
N ILE A 221 -44.48 4.99 -13.49
CA ILE A 221 -44.14 6.17 -12.67
C ILE A 221 -42.78 6.77 -13.08
N ILE A 222 -41.79 5.94 -13.40
CA ILE A 222 -40.47 6.41 -13.86
C ILE A 222 -40.57 7.02 -15.28
N PHE A 223 -41.39 6.44 -16.16
CA PHE A 223 -41.55 6.99 -17.52
C PHE A 223 -42.31 8.33 -17.53
N ALA A 224 -43.33 8.49 -16.69
CA ALA A 224 -44.09 9.74 -16.57
C ALA A 224 -43.25 10.89 -15.97
N THR A 225 -42.38 10.60 -15.01
CA THR A 225 -41.49 11.61 -14.39
C THR A 225 -40.40 12.08 -15.35
N VAL A 226 -39.81 11.19 -16.14
CA VAL A 226 -38.81 11.55 -17.18
C VAL A 226 -39.47 12.36 -18.32
N LEU A 227 -40.69 11.99 -18.75
CA LEU A 227 -41.40 12.72 -19.80
C LEU A 227 -41.85 14.13 -19.35
N ALA A 228 -42.30 14.28 -18.10
CA ALA A 228 -42.68 15.58 -17.54
C ALA A 228 -41.47 16.52 -17.36
N PHE A 229 -40.30 15.99 -16.98
CA PHE A 229 -39.06 16.78 -16.85
C PHE A 229 -38.56 17.28 -18.21
N ASN A 230 -38.64 16.46 -19.27
CA ASN A 230 -38.20 16.86 -20.61
C ASN A 230 -39.15 17.89 -21.26
N ILE A 231 -40.48 17.79 -21.04
CA ILE A 231 -41.45 18.77 -21.54
C ILE A 231 -41.30 20.13 -20.82
N LYS A 232 -40.99 20.15 -19.53
CA LYS A 232 -40.78 21.41 -18.78
C LYS A 232 -39.54 22.16 -19.26
N ASN A 233 -38.46 21.46 -19.63
CA ASN A 233 -37.27 22.08 -20.20
C ASN A 233 -37.49 22.68 -21.60
N GLN A 234 -38.35 22.09 -22.44
CA GLN A 234 -38.68 22.69 -23.75
C GLN A 234 -39.54 23.96 -23.66
N LYS A 235 -40.46 24.04 -22.68
CA LYS A 235 -41.27 25.25 -22.47
C LYS A 235 -40.47 26.45 -21.95
N LEU A 236 -39.38 26.23 -21.22
CA LEU A 236 -38.49 27.31 -20.76
C LEU A 236 -37.66 27.91 -21.91
N ILE A 237 -37.39 27.13 -22.97
CA ILE A 237 -36.66 27.60 -24.15
C ILE A 237 -37.61 28.35 -25.09
N SER A 238 -38.82 27.82 -25.32
CA SER A 238 -39.83 28.49 -26.18
C SER A 238 -40.48 29.73 -25.55
N GLY A 239 -40.45 29.89 -24.23
CA GLY A 239 -40.97 31.09 -23.53
C GLY A 239 -40.02 32.30 -23.54
N ARG A 240 -38.72 32.09 -23.82
CA ARG A 240 -37.75 33.17 -23.94
C ARG A 240 -37.86 33.91 -25.28
N ASP A 241 -38.16 33.18 -26.36
CA ASP A 241 -38.28 33.74 -27.72
C ASP A 241 -39.56 34.54 -27.99
N LYS A 242 -40.59 34.46 -27.12
CA LYS A 242 -41.83 35.25 -27.28
C LYS A 242 -41.77 36.62 -26.61
N ASN A 243 -41.07 36.74 -25.48
CA ASN A 243 -40.87 38.03 -24.80
C ASN A 243 -39.94 38.99 -25.57
N GLU A 244 -39.18 38.49 -26.56
CA GLU A 244 -38.35 39.33 -27.42
C GLU A 244 -39.08 39.82 -28.68
N LYS A 245 -40.17 39.17 -29.10
CA LYS A 245 -40.96 39.60 -30.26
C LYS A 245 -42.09 40.57 -29.92
N ASP A 246 -42.51 40.63 -28.66
CA ASP A 246 -43.51 41.59 -28.21
C ASP A 246 -42.90 42.95 -27.81
N ASN A 247 -41.57 43.04 -27.64
CA ASN A 247 -40.87 44.30 -27.34
C ASN A 247 -40.40 45.08 -28.60
N CYS A 248 -40.53 44.51 -29.80
CA CYS A 248 -40.16 45.17 -31.06
C CYS A 248 -41.35 45.79 -31.82
N GLN A 249 -42.57 45.69 -31.29
CA GLN A 249 -43.77 46.18 -31.96
C GLN A 249 -44.42 47.42 -31.28
N GLU A 250 -43.81 47.98 -30.22
CA GLU A 250 -44.30 49.16 -29.49
C GLU A 250 -43.35 50.38 -29.56
N SER A 251 -42.44 50.44 -30.54
CA SER A 251 -41.60 51.65 -30.78
C SER A 251 -41.64 52.17 -32.22
N ALA A 252 -42.59 51.70 -33.03
CA ALA A 252 -42.84 52.21 -34.37
C ALA A 252 -44.02 53.20 -34.41
N ASP A 253 -44.02 54.23 -33.56
CA ASP A 253 -44.81 55.46 -33.79
C ASP A 253 -44.38 56.61 -32.87
N ILE A 254 -43.18 57.19 -33.05
CA ILE A 254 -42.97 58.64 -32.84
C ILE A 254 -41.98 59.15 -33.90
N ASN A 255 -42.50 60.07 -34.69
CA ASN A 255 -41.93 60.79 -35.82
C ASN A 255 -40.78 61.76 -35.44
N GLN A 256 -39.81 61.85 -36.37
CA GLN A 256 -39.23 63.09 -36.93
C GLN A 256 -38.06 63.87 -36.24
N HIS A 257 -36.98 64.05 -37.02
CA HIS A 257 -35.99 65.16 -37.08
C HIS A 257 -35.04 65.37 -35.88
N ASP A 258 -33.73 65.55 -36.01
CA ASP A 258 -32.97 66.48 -36.88
C ASP A 258 -31.47 66.03 -36.94
N PRO A 259 -30.76 66.09 -38.09
CA PRO A 259 -29.39 65.60 -38.21
C PRO A 259 -28.38 66.75 -38.20
N ASN A 260 -27.67 66.97 -37.09
CA ASN A 260 -26.40 67.71 -37.06
C ASN A 260 -25.75 67.56 -35.67
N ASP A 261 -24.71 66.74 -35.53
CA ASP A 261 -23.49 67.22 -34.92
C ASP A 261 -22.30 66.34 -35.31
N ILE A 262 -21.25 67.00 -35.74
CA ILE A 262 -20.08 66.48 -36.44
C ILE A 262 -19.00 66.18 -35.40
N THR A 263 -18.37 65.01 -35.49
CA THR A 263 -17.05 64.79 -34.89
C THR A 263 -15.98 65.02 -35.96
N ASP A 264 -15.25 66.12 -35.82
CA ASP A 264 -13.92 66.39 -36.38
C ASP A 264 -13.03 66.56 -35.12
N GLY A 265 -11.97 65.80 -34.88
CA GLY A 265 -10.91 65.45 -35.80
C GLY A 265 -9.77 66.45 -35.66
N SER A 266 -8.73 66.01 -34.94
CA SER A 266 -7.33 66.42 -35.18
C SER A 266 -6.81 67.77 -34.61
N ARG A 267 -5.47 67.77 -34.43
CA ARG A 267 -4.53 68.90 -34.13
C ARG A 267 -4.34 69.20 -32.63
N VAL A 268 -3.12 69.29 -32.06
CA VAL A 268 -1.72 69.39 -32.51
C VAL A 268 -0.84 68.70 -31.46
#